data_AF-A0A9E5MBW1-F1
#
_entry.id   AF-A0A9E5MBW1-F1
#
_cell.length_a   1.000
_cell.length_b   1.000
_cell.length_c   1.000
_cell.angle_alpha   90.00
_cell.angle_beta   90.00
_cell.angle_gamma   90.00
#
_symmetry.space_group_name_H-M   'P 1'
#
loop_
_entity.id
_entity.type
_entity.pdbx_description
1 polymer ?
#
loop_
_entity_poly.entity_id
_entity_poly.type
_entity_poly.pdbx_seq_one_letter_code
_entity_poly.pdbx_strand_id
1 'polypeptide(L)'
;MSPHSSNVGVIYWFRNDLRLHDQPALHSAIELAAKLQTWLLPVYIHDEALDAQTPWGFARTSTSRKAWTQMAVQDLDQQLIALNSQLLQLKGKPVEILEALSHHFQAPWIVCEDIAAPYEQAHIQQLKDAQLKVQTVWQSTLMRLADLPFDVRNVPDQFTTFRQLVERPTMHVKNPLPVISAMPALPDVSGLKTPLITPIQATGSSPTQAISIDPRSAFPWGLAGFKGGETSALAHLAHYCSNKLPGTYKLTRNGLMGVDYSTKWSPWLATG
;
A
#
# COMPACT_ATOMS: atom_id res chain seq x y z
N MET A 1 19.86 -12.33 36.50
CA MET A 1 19.24 -13.19 35.49
C MET A 1 18.45 -12.29 34.54
N SER A 2 19.04 -11.96 33.40
CA SER A 2 18.45 -11.06 32.43
C SER A 2 17.24 -11.74 31.76
N PRO A 3 16.10 -11.05 31.60
CA PRO A 3 14.98 -11.61 30.88
C PRO A 3 15.44 -11.89 29.45
N HIS A 4 15.16 -13.09 28.95
CA HIS A 4 15.42 -13.45 27.56
C HIS A 4 14.63 -12.49 26.66
N SER A 5 15.27 -11.43 26.20
CA SER A 5 14.79 -10.57 25.12
C SER A 5 14.75 -11.44 23.87
N SER A 6 13.56 -11.94 23.53
CA SER A 6 13.32 -12.57 22.25
C SER A 6 13.74 -11.58 21.16
N ASN A 7 14.77 -11.91 20.38
CA ASN A 7 15.26 -11.09 19.26
C ASN A 7 14.30 -11.08 18.05
N VAL A 8 13.02 -11.42 18.29
CA VAL A 8 11.99 -11.55 17.27
C VAL A 8 11.40 -10.18 17.05
N GLY A 9 11.66 -9.57 15.89
CA GLY A 9 11.03 -8.32 15.49
C GLY A 9 9.79 -8.50 14.62
N VAL A 10 9.31 -7.36 14.10
CA VAL A 10 8.22 -7.31 13.13
C VAL A 10 8.69 -6.52 11.90
N ILE A 11 8.55 -7.11 10.73
CA ILE A 11 8.68 -6.42 9.44
C ILE A 11 7.27 -6.14 8.95
N TYR A 12 6.98 -4.88 8.63
CA TYR A 12 5.76 -4.53 7.90
C TYR A 12 6.09 -4.34 6.42
N TRP A 13 5.60 -5.23 5.57
CA TRP A 13 5.83 -5.17 4.12
C TRP A 13 4.68 -4.43 3.43
N PHE A 14 4.94 -3.17 3.08
CA PHE A 14 4.05 -2.33 2.25
C PHE A 14 3.99 -2.85 0.81
N ARG A 15 2.79 -2.80 0.23
CA ARG A 15 2.45 -3.30 -1.11
C ARG A 15 1.62 -2.25 -1.87
N ASN A 16 0.31 -2.47 -2.05
CA ASN A 16 -0.64 -1.54 -2.65
C ASN A 16 -1.48 -0.84 -1.56
N ASP A 17 -0.82 -0.51 -0.46
CA ASP A 17 -1.38 0.11 0.74
C ASP A 17 -0.48 1.25 1.24
N LEU A 18 -0.04 2.12 0.34
CA LEU A 18 0.95 3.17 0.60
C LEU A 18 0.38 4.38 1.36
N ARG A 19 -0.17 4.12 2.55
CA ARG A 19 -0.80 5.10 3.45
C ARG A 19 -0.63 4.74 4.93
N LEU A 20 -0.86 5.71 5.81
CA LEU A 20 -0.96 5.52 7.26
C LEU A 20 -2.40 5.65 7.80
N HIS A 21 -3.26 6.43 7.14
CA HIS A 21 -4.68 6.57 7.48
C HIS A 21 -5.43 5.27 7.24
N ASP A 22 -6.30 4.87 8.18
CA ASP A 22 -7.12 3.67 8.06
C ASP A 22 -6.33 2.46 7.55
N GLN A 23 -5.26 2.11 8.27
CA GLN A 23 -4.32 1.06 7.86
C GLN A 23 -4.38 -0.18 8.77
N PRO A 24 -5.38 -1.08 8.61
CA PRO A 24 -5.56 -2.25 9.46
C PRO A 24 -4.33 -3.16 9.57
N ALA A 25 -3.64 -3.41 8.47
CA ALA A 25 -2.48 -4.30 8.46
C ALA A 25 -1.32 -3.71 9.27
N LEU A 26 -1.06 -2.39 9.14
CA LEU A 26 -0.03 -1.71 9.92
C LEU A 26 -0.40 -1.60 11.40
N HIS A 27 -1.66 -1.29 11.72
CA HIS A 27 -2.16 -1.34 13.10
C HIS A 27 -1.92 -2.71 13.73
N SER A 28 -2.23 -3.79 13.00
CA SER A 28 -1.96 -5.15 13.48
C SER A 28 -0.47 -5.43 13.69
N ALA A 29 0.41 -4.88 12.84
CA ALA A 29 1.86 -5.00 12.99
C ALA A 29 2.37 -4.23 14.23
N ILE A 30 1.87 -3.03 14.47
CA ILE A 30 2.18 -2.20 15.65
C ILE A 30 1.73 -2.91 16.92
N GLU A 31 0.50 -3.42 16.96
CA GLU A 31 -0.04 -4.18 18.10
C GLU A 31 0.80 -5.43 18.39
N LEU A 32 1.21 -6.15 17.34
CA LEU A 32 2.08 -7.32 17.47
C LEU A 32 3.45 -6.94 18.04
N ALA A 33 4.08 -5.89 17.51
CA ALA A 33 5.37 -5.40 18.00
C ALA A 33 5.29 -4.96 19.46
N ALA A 34 4.22 -4.25 19.84
CA ALA A 34 3.97 -3.82 21.22
C ALA A 34 3.77 -5.01 22.17
N LYS A 35 2.98 -6.01 21.76
CA LYS A 35 2.74 -7.24 22.53
C LYS A 35 4.03 -8.04 22.76
N LEU A 36 4.91 -8.06 21.76
CA LEU A 36 6.21 -8.71 21.82
C LEU A 36 7.30 -7.84 22.45
N GLN A 37 6.99 -6.57 22.77
CA GLN A 37 7.94 -5.57 23.27
C GLN A 37 9.20 -5.46 22.39
N THR A 38 9.00 -5.38 21.08
CA THR A 38 10.06 -5.44 20.07
C THR A 38 9.96 -4.31 19.05
N TRP A 39 10.92 -4.28 18.13
CA TRP A 39 11.00 -3.29 17.05
C TRP A 39 10.04 -3.60 15.89
N LEU A 40 9.74 -2.57 15.08
CA LEU A 40 9.00 -2.69 13.83
C LEU A 40 9.78 -2.01 12.70
N LEU A 41 10.05 -2.75 11.62
CA LEU A 41 10.74 -2.25 10.43
C LEU A 41 9.76 -2.17 9.25
N PRO A 42 9.35 -0.97 8.83
CA PRO A 42 8.65 -0.77 7.56
C PRO A 42 9.55 -1.08 6.36
N VAL A 43 9.05 -1.87 5.42
CA VAL A 43 9.76 -2.28 4.20
C VAL A 43 8.87 -2.08 2.98
N TYR A 44 9.43 -1.52 1.92
CA TYR A 44 8.83 -1.51 0.58
C TYR A 44 9.79 -2.11 -0.44
N ILE A 45 9.30 -3.04 -1.25
CA ILE A 45 10.11 -3.74 -2.25
C ILE A 45 9.64 -3.34 -3.65
N HIS A 46 10.53 -2.70 -4.39
CA HIS A 46 10.40 -2.44 -5.82
C HIS A 46 10.59 -3.75 -6.58
N ASP A 47 9.49 -4.47 -6.79
CA ASP A 47 9.48 -5.77 -7.44
C ASP A 47 9.98 -5.68 -8.88
N GLU A 48 11.07 -6.38 -9.20
CA GLU A 48 11.64 -6.42 -10.55
C GLU A 48 10.70 -7.03 -11.58
N ALA A 49 9.73 -7.87 -11.17
CA ALA A 49 8.72 -8.42 -12.08
C ALA A 49 7.83 -7.33 -12.68
N LEU A 50 7.72 -6.16 -12.04
CA LEU A 50 7.00 -5.00 -12.57
C LEU A 50 7.77 -4.25 -13.66
N ASP A 51 9.08 -4.49 -13.80
CA ASP A 51 9.92 -3.98 -14.88
C ASP A 51 9.89 -4.86 -16.14
N ALA A 52 9.39 -6.09 -16.02
CA ALA A 52 9.30 -7.04 -17.12
C ALA A 52 8.28 -6.63 -18.20
N GLN A 53 8.31 -7.37 -19.31
CA GLN A 53 7.25 -7.31 -20.33
C GLN A 53 6.11 -8.26 -19.97
N THR A 54 4.90 -7.91 -20.37
CA THR A 54 3.76 -8.83 -20.41
C THR A 54 3.98 -9.93 -21.47
N PRO A 55 3.21 -11.04 -21.45
CA PRO A 55 3.30 -12.08 -22.47
C PRO A 55 3.06 -11.59 -23.91
N TRP A 56 2.44 -10.42 -24.08
CA TRP A 56 2.18 -9.79 -25.38
C TRP A 56 3.26 -8.77 -25.81
N GLY A 57 4.34 -8.63 -25.03
CA GLY A 57 5.45 -7.73 -25.36
C GLY A 57 5.22 -6.25 -25.00
N PHE A 58 4.20 -5.94 -24.20
CA PHE A 58 4.01 -4.60 -23.63
C PHE A 58 4.67 -4.47 -22.27
N ALA A 59 5.17 -3.29 -21.91
CA ALA A 59 5.73 -3.06 -20.59
C ALA A 59 4.68 -3.35 -19.50
N ARG A 60 5.03 -4.19 -18.51
CA ARG A 60 4.13 -4.55 -17.40
C ARG A 60 3.67 -3.30 -16.65
N THR A 61 4.60 -2.36 -16.43
CA THR A 61 4.36 -1.08 -15.77
C THR A 61 4.86 0.08 -16.63
N SER A 62 3.97 1.02 -16.94
CA SER A 62 4.32 2.22 -17.69
C SER A 62 5.22 3.15 -16.88
N THR A 63 5.98 4.00 -17.56
CA THR A 63 6.80 5.05 -16.92
C THR A 63 5.96 5.96 -16.01
N SER A 64 4.73 6.30 -16.43
CA SER A 64 3.81 7.10 -15.62
C SER A 64 3.42 6.40 -14.32
N ARG A 65 3.12 5.10 -14.35
CA ARG A 65 2.75 4.36 -13.14
C ARG A 65 3.95 4.17 -12.21
N LYS A 66 5.16 3.94 -12.75
CA LYS A 66 6.39 3.89 -11.94
C LYS A 66 6.64 5.23 -11.23
N ALA A 67 6.50 6.35 -11.96
CA ALA A 67 6.65 7.68 -11.38
C ALA A 67 5.57 7.97 -10.32
N TRP A 68 4.31 7.58 -10.55
CA TRP A 68 3.23 7.69 -9.58
C TRP A 68 3.54 6.92 -8.29
N THR A 69 3.91 5.65 -8.40
CA THR A 69 4.28 4.81 -7.25
C THR A 69 5.47 5.40 -6.51
N GLN A 70 6.48 5.92 -7.21
CA GLN A 70 7.62 6.57 -6.57
C GLN A 70 7.21 7.80 -5.75
N MET A 71 6.27 8.62 -6.25
CA MET A 71 5.73 9.75 -5.47
C MET A 71 5.02 9.26 -4.20
N ALA A 72 4.22 8.18 -4.30
CA ALA A 72 3.52 7.61 -3.15
C ALA A 72 4.47 7.03 -2.09
N VAL A 73 5.50 6.29 -2.53
CA VAL A 73 6.54 5.75 -1.64
C VAL A 73 7.32 6.88 -0.95
N GLN A 74 7.63 7.96 -1.65
CA GLN A 74 8.31 9.13 -1.07
C GLN A 74 7.45 9.85 -0.02
N ASP A 75 6.16 10.03 -0.31
CA ASP A 75 5.20 10.63 0.64
C ASP A 75 5.08 9.77 1.90
N LEU A 76 4.94 8.45 1.74
CA LEU A 76 4.89 7.50 2.85
C LEU A 76 6.16 7.53 3.71
N ASP A 77 7.34 7.53 3.08
CA ASP A 77 8.63 7.60 3.80
C ASP A 77 8.75 8.89 4.63
N GLN A 78 8.34 10.04 4.06
CA GLN A 78 8.32 11.32 4.79
C GLN A 78 7.38 11.28 6.00
N GLN A 79 6.20 10.68 5.86
CA GLN A 79 5.26 10.52 6.96
C GLN A 79 5.80 9.58 8.06
N LEU A 80 6.47 8.48 7.68
CA LEU A 80 7.12 7.57 8.63
C LEU A 80 8.28 8.23 9.38
N ILE A 81 9.10 9.05 8.70
CA ILE A 81 10.17 9.84 9.33
C ILE A 81 9.59 10.82 10.35
N ALA A 82 8.46 11.45 10.06
CA ALA A 82 7.79 12.35 11.01
C ALA A 82 7.31 11.62 12.29
N LEU A 83 7.17 10.29 12.24
CA LEU A 83 6.85 9.41 13.38
C LEU A 83 8.09 8.77 14.03
N ASN A 84 9.30 9.28 13.73
CA ASN A 84 10.59 8.71 14.17
C ASN A 84 10.82 7.26 13.71
N SER A 85 10.23 6.88 12.58
CA SER A 85 10.47 5.62 11.88
C SER A 85 11.18 5.88 10.54
N GLN A 86 11.23 4.89 9.66
CA GLN A 86 11.77 5.02 8.30
C GLN A 86 11.18 3.93 7.40
N LEU A 87 11.15 4.16 6.08
CA LEU A 87 10.81 3.13 5.11
C LEU A 87 12.09 2.51 4.50
N LEU A 88 12.37 1.24 4.80
CA LEU A 88 13.45 0.51 4.14
C LEU A 88 13.01 0.14 2.71
N GLN A 89 13.56 0.84 1.72
CA GLN A 89 13.27 0.58 0.31
C GLN A 89 14.33 -0.32 -0.32
N LEU A 90 13.89 -1.42 -0.93
CA LEU A 90 14.76 -2.41 -1.59
C LEU A 90 14.26 -2.67 -3.01
N LYS A 91 15.13 -3.12 -3.92
CA LYS A 91 14.75 -3.51 -5.28
C LYS A 91 15.18 -4.95 -5.55
N GLY A 92 14.28 -5.74 -6.13
CA GLY A 92 14.53 -7.14 -6.49
C GLY A 92 13.27 -7.98 -6.27
N LYS A 93 13.44 -9.30 -6.13
CA LYS A 93 12.32 -10.22 -5.92
C LYS A 93 11.85 -10.17 -4.46
N PRO A 94 10.55 -9.93 -4.19
CA PRO A 94 10.04 -9.79 -2.83
C PRO A 94 10.37 -10.97 -1.91
N VAL A 95 10.20 -12.20 -2.41
CA VAL A 95 10.39 -13.41 -1.59
C VAL A 95 11.86 -13.59 -1.20
N GLU A 96 12.79 -13.50 -2.14
CA GLU A 96 14.23 -13.63 -1.87
C GLU A 96 14.73 -12.56 -0.89
N ILE A 97 14.23 -11.32 -1.03
CA ILE A 97 14.57 -10.22 -0.13
C ILE A 97 14.02 -10.46 1.28
N LEU A 98 12.75 -10.85 1.40
CA LEU A 98 12.13 -11.10 2.71
C LEU A 98 12.73 -12.32 3.42
N GLU A 99 13.13 -13.35 2.69
CA GLU A 99 13.93 -14.47 3.23
C GLU A 99 15.27 -13.98 3.78
N ALA A 100 16.00 -13.17 3.02
CA ALA A 100 17.28 -12.64 3.46
C ALA A 100 17.16 -11.70 4.68
N LEU A 101 16.14 -10.84 4.70
CA LEU A 101 15.82 -10.02 5.88
C LEU A 101 15.45 -10.89 7.07
N SER A 102 14.66 -11.95 6.85
CA SER A 102 14.29 -12.88 7.90
C SER A 102 15.50 -13.59 8.50
N HIS A 103 16.44 -14.05 7.67
CA HIS A 103 17.70 -14.62 8.14
C HIS A 103 18.55 -13.62 8.93
N HIS A 104 18.67 -12.38 8.44
CA HIS A 104 19.44 -11.34 9.11
C HIS A 104 18.87 -10.99 10.50
N PHE A 105 17.56 -10.83 10.58
CA PHE A 105 16.84 -10.44 11.80
C PHE A 105 16.34 -11.62 12.64
N GLN A 106 16.87 -12.83 12.43
CA GLN A 106 16.58 -14.02 13.23
C GLN A 106 15.08 -14.38 13.30
N ALA A 107 14.44 -14.49 12.14
CA ALA A 107 13.04 -14.89 11.97
C ALA A 107 11.99 -13.97 12.63
N PRO A 108 11.94 -12.68 12.22
CA PRO A 108 10.86 -11.76 12.60
C PRO A 108 9.52 -12.23 12.03
N TRP A 109 8.43 -11.65 12.53
CA TRP A 109 7.14 -11.72 11.85
C TRP A 109 7.14 -10.82 10.62
N ILE A 110 6.59 -11.29 9.51
CA ILE A 110 6.30 -10.49 8.32
C ILE A 110 4.80 -10.25 8.32
N VAL A 111 4.40 -8.98 8.46
CA VAL A 111 3.00 -8.55 8.40
C VAL A 111 2.79 -7.75 7.13
N CYS A 112 1.73 -8.04 6.38
CA CYS A 112 1.38 -7.28 5.18
C CYS A 112 -0.11 -7.36 4.87
N GLU A 113 -0.55 -6.59 3.89
CA GLU A 113 -1.91 -6.71 3.38
C GLU A 113 -2.16 -8.04 2.64
N ASP A 114 -3.38 -8.55 2.82
CA ASP A 114 -3.89 -9.68 2.06
C ASP A 114 -4.46 -9.20 0.72
N ILE A 115 -4.00 -9.79 -0.39
CA ILE A 115 -4.43 -9.44 -1.74
C ILE A 115 -4.85 -10.71 -2.47
N ALA A 116 -6.11 -10.78 -2.88
CA ALA A 116 -6.69 -11.91 -3.59
C ALA A 116 -6.37 -11.87 -5.10
N ALA A 117 -5.08 -11.87 -5.45
CA ALA A 117 -4.60 -11.93 -6.84
C ALA A 117 -3.48 -12.99 -6.99
N PRO A 118 -3.35 -13.65 -8.15
CA PRO A 118 -2.52 -14.87 -8.26
C PRO A 118 -1.04 -14.67 -7.94
N TYR A 119 -0.42 -13.59 -8.41
CA TYR A 119 1.00 -13.31 -8.15
C TYR A 119 1.23 -12.97 -6.67
N GLU A 120 0.33 -12.16 -6.13
CA GLU A 120 0.34 -11.73 -4.75
C GLU A 120 0.15 -12.88 -3.76
N GLN A 121 -0.74 -13.84 -4.09
CA GLN A 121 -0.94 -15.07 -3.31
C GLN A 121 0.25 -16.02 -3.45
N ALA A 122 0.86 -16.11 -4.64
CA ALA A 122 2.05 -16.93 -4.86
C ALA A 122 3.23 -16.46 -3.99
N HIS A 123 3.44 -15.14 -3.84
CA HIS A 123 4.45 -14.61 -2.91
C HIS A 123 4.21 -15.08 -1.47
N ILE A 124 2.96 -14.96 -0.97
CA ILE A 124 2.63 -15.40 0.39
C ILE A 124 2.82 -16.90 0.56
N GLN A 125 2.45 -17.70 -0.44
CA GLN A 125 2.64 -19.15 -0.40
C GLN A 125 4.13 -19.51 -0.36
N GLN A 126 4.96 -18.89 -1.20
CA GLN A 126 6.40 -19.12 -1.23
C GLN A 126 7.06 -18.77 0.12
N LEU A 127 6.69 -17.65 0.74
CA LEU A 127 7.20 -17.29 2.07
C LEU A 127 6.80 -18.32 3.15
N LYS A 128 5.58 -18.86 3.06
CA LYS A 128 5.10 -19.93 3.97
C LYS A 128 5.82 -21.25 3.73
N ASP A 129 6.06 -21.61 2.47
CA ASP A 129 6.81 -22.80 2.08
C ASP A 129 8.27 -22.73 2.56
N ALA A 130 8.85 -21.52 2.58
CA ALA A 130 10.13 -21.20 3.21
C ALA A 130 10.09 -21.14 4.76
N GLN A 131 8.96 -21.54 5.37
CA GLN A 131 8.75 -21.58 6.82
C GLN A 131 8.89 -20.23 7.53
N LEU A 132 8.67 -19.13 6.82
CA LEU A 132 8.66 -17.79 7.41
C LEU A 132 7.35 -17.51 8.16
N LYS A 133 7.44 -16.70 9.21
CA LYS A 133 6.27 -16.27 10.00
C LYS A 133 5.55 -15.15 9.26
N VAL A 134 4.53 -15.49 8.48
CA VAL A 134 3.76 -14.50 7.70
C VAL A 134 2.35 -14.35 8.25
N GLN A 135 1.94 -13.11 8.49
CA GLN A 135 0.57 -12.73 8.83
C GLN A 135 0.05 -11.76 7.77
N THR A 136 -1.07 -12.11 7.13
CA THR A 136 -1.75 -11.21 6.18
C THR A 136 -3.01 -10.63 6.79
N VAL A 137 -3.35 -9.39 6.42
CA VAL A 137 -4.54 -8.70 6.92
C VAL A 137 -5.34 -8.12 5.75
N TRP A 138 -6.61 -8.50 5.64
CA TRP A 138 -7.52 -7.99 4.63
C TRP A 138 -7.93 -6.54 4.90
N GLN A 139 -7.79 -5.66 3.91
CA GLN A 139 -8.08 -4.23 4.09
C GLN A 139 -8.51 -3.44 2.84
N SER A 140 -8.47 -4.03 1.64
CA SER A 140 -8.65 -3.25 0.40
C SER A 140 -10.10 -2.89 0.05
N THR A 141 -11.09 -3.42 0.78
CA THR A 141 -12.52 -3.25 0.46
C THR A 141 -13.26 -2.38 1.47
N LEU A 142 -14.23 -1.59 0.98
CA LEU A 142 -15.10 -0.75 1.81
C LEU A 142 -15.83 -1.55 2.91
N MET A 143 -16.22 -2.79 2.60
CA MET A 143 -16.83 -3.71 3.55
C MET A 143 -15.84 -4.81 3.89
N ARG A 144 -15.72 -5.15 5.17
CA ARG A 144 -14.87 -6.28 5.57
C ARG A 144 -15.54 -7.58 5.17
N LEU A 145 -14.74 -8.58 4.79
CA LEU A 145 -15.26 -9.89 4.38
C LEU A 145 -16.11 -10.55 5.47
N ALA A 146 -15.71 -10.40 6.74
CA ALA A 146 -16.43 -10.95 7.89
C ALA A 146 -17.79 -10.29 8.14
N ASP A 147 -18.04 -9.11 7.56
CA ASP A 147 -19.32 -8.41 7.71
C ASP A 147 -20.28 -8.75 6.57
N LEU A 148 -19.85 -9.44 5.51
CA LEU A 148 -20.72 -9.78 4.38
C LEU A 148 -21.86 -10.73 4.79
N PRO A 149 -23.07 -10.58 4.22
CA PRO A 149 -24.22 -11.44 4.55
C PRO A 149 -24.18 -12.80 3.84
N PHE A 150 -23.03 -13.17 3.28
CA PHE A 150 -22.76 -14.42 2.58
C PHE A 150 -21.27 -14.74 2.66
N ASP A 151 -20.93 -16.01 2.52
CA ASP A 151 -19.54 -16.45 2.35
C ASP A 151 -19.00 -15.94 1.01
N VAL A 152 -17.74 -15.49 0.96
CA VAL A 152 -17.10 -14.96 -0.24
C VAL A 152 -17.09 -15.93 -1.43
N ARG A 153 -17.15 -17.24 -1.17
CA ARG A 153 -17.26 -18.30 -2.20
C ARG A 153 -18.66 -18.38 -2.83
N ASN A 154 -19.65 -17.76 -2.19
CA ASN A 154 -21.05 -17.72 -2.62
C ASN A 154 -21.47 -16.29 -3.02
N VAL A 155 -20.52 -15.46 -3.49
CA VAL A 155 -20.82 -14.13 -4.00
C VAL A 155 -21.79 -14.21 -5.18
N PRO A 156 -22.85 -13.38 -5.25
CA PRO A 156 -23.76 -13.41 -6.38
C PRO A 156 -23.07 -13.01 -7.70
N ASP A 157 -23.34 -13.75 -8.77
CA ASP A 157 -22.79 -13.45 -10.11
C ASP A 157 -23.30 -12.11 -10.68
N GLN A 158 -24.45 -11.62 -10.20
CA GLN A 158 -25.03 -10.36 -10.64
C GLN A 158 -24.73 -9.24 -9.63
N PHE A 159 -24.08 -8.18 -10.10
CA PHE A 159 -23.76 -7.01 -9.27
C PHE A 159 -24.98 -6.41 -8.56
N THR A 160 -26.13 -6.36 -9.23
CA THR A 160 -27.38 -5.85 -8.63
C THR A 160 -27.80 -6.67 -7.41
N THR A 161 -27.73 -7.99 -7.49
CA THR A 161 -28.04 -8.89 -6.38
C THR A 161 -27.05 -8.70 -5.24
N PHE A 162 -25.74 -8.68 -5.54
CA PHE A 162 -24.70 -8.36 -4.57
C PHE A 162 -25.00 -7.04 -3.83
N ARG A 163 -25.24 -5.97 -4.59
CA ARG A 163 -25.52 -4.62 -4.07
C ARG A 163 -26.74 -4.60 -3.15
N GLN A 164 -27.83 -5.24 -3.55
CA GLN A 164 -29.06 -5.32 -2.74
C GLN A 164 -28.87 -6.09 -1.43
N LEU A 165 -27.98 -7.09 -1.40
CA LEU A 165 -27.65 -7.81 -0.16
C LEU A 165 -26.83 -6.95 0.80
N VAL A 166 -25.87 -6.19 0.28
CA VAL A 166 -24.94 -5.41 1.11
C VAL A 166 -25.46 -4.03 1.51
N GLU A 167 -26.44 -3.47 0.81
CA GLU A 167 -27.11 -2.20 1.18
C GLU A 167 -28.24 -2.38 2.21
N ARG A 168 -28.43 -3.59 2.75
CA ARG A 168 -29.44 -3.83 3.80
C ARG A 168 -29.11 -3.01 5.06
N PRO A 169 -30.12 -2.53 5.82
CA PRO A 169 -29.89 -1.73 7.02
C PRO A 169 -29.02 -2.40 8.10
N THR A 170 -28.90 -3.72 8.07
CA THR A 170 -28.05 -4.52 8.98
C THR A 170 -26.57 -4.47 8.63
N MET A 171 -26.21 -3.95 7.47
CA MET A 171 -24.84 -3.81 7.00
C MET A 171 -24.31 -2.43 7.35
N HIS A 172 -23.19 -2.39 8.08
CA HIS A 172 -22.54 -1.14 8.47
C HIS A 172 -21.09 -1.14 7.99
N VAL A 173 -20.74 -0.12 7.21
CA VAL A 173 -19.35 0.21 6.92
C VAL A 173 -18.72 0.74 8.19
N LYS A 174 -17.55 0.21 8.56
CA LYS A 174 -16.83 0.70 9.72
C LYS A 174 -16.22 2.07 9.45
N ASN A 175 -16.17 2.88 10.49
CA ASN A 175 -15.41 4.12 10.45
C ASN A 175 -13.91 3.80 10.28
N PRO A 176 -13.15 4.70 9.62
CA PRO A 176 -11.70 4.63 9.57
C PRO A 176 -11.06 4.39 10.95
N LEU A 177 -9.97 3.63 10.97
CA LEU A 177 -9.18 3.44 12.19
C LEU A 177 -8.56 4.76 12.69
N PRO A 178 -8.27 4.86 14.00
CA PRO A 178 -7.55 6.01 14.55
C PRO A 178 -6.22 6.26 13.83
N VAL A 179 -5.84 7.54 13.77
CA VAL A 179 -4.55 7.97 13.21
C VAL A 179 -3.40 7.32 13.99
N ILE A 180 -2.40 6.84 13.27
CA ILE A 180 -1.17 6.31 13.85
C ILE A 180 -0.35 7.49 14.37
N SER A 181 -0.25 7.60 15.70
CA SER A 181 0.46 8.70 16.37
C SER A 181 1.87 8.34 16.82
N ALA A 182 2.22 7.05 16.82
CA ALA A 182 3.54 6.58 17.22
C ALA A 182 3.87 5.25 16.54
N MET A 183 5.14 5.08 16.19
CA MET A 183 5.69 3.84 15.65
C MET A 183 6.57 3.15 16.70
N PRO A 184 6.60 1.82 16.76
CA PRO A 184 7.62 1.10 17.53
C PRO A 184 9.04 1.48 17.07
N ALA A 185 10.03 1.25 17.93
CA ALA A 185 11.42 1.53 17.61
C ALA A 185 11.90 0.73 16.38
N LEU A 186 12.86 1.29 15.64
CA LEU A 186 13.51 0.62 14.52
C LEU A 186 14.60 -0.35 15.01
N PRO A 187 14.84 -1.47 14.32
CA PRO A 187 16.06 -2.24 14.52
C PRO A 187 17.28 -1.49 13.95
N ASP A 188 18.48 -1.92 14.36
CA ASP A 188 19.70 -1.52 13.68
C ASP A 188 19.75 -2.15 12.28
N VAL A 189 19.74 -1.30 11.24
CA VAL A 189 19.80 -1.70 9.83
C VAL A 189 21.19 -1.49 9.22
N SER A 190 22.16 -0.97 9.98
CA SER A 190 23.50 -0.63 9.48
C SER A 190 24.31 -1.85 9.01
N GLY A 191 24.01 -3.03 9.58
CA GLY A 191 24.65 -4.31 9.24
C GLY A 191 24.07 -5.04 8.02
N LEU A 192 23.03 -4.50 7.39
CA LEU A 192 22.49 -5.07 6.16
C LEU A 192 23.51 -4.91 5.02
N LYS A 193 23.88 -6.02 4.38
CA LYS A 193 24.88 -6.00 3.30
C LYS A 193 24.34 -5.20 2.10
N THR A 194 25.21 -4.44 1.43
CA THR A 194 24.95 -3.68 0.20
C THR A 194 24.29 -4.43 -0.98
N PRO A 195 24.40 -5.76 -1.16
CA PRO A 195 23.55 -6.46 -2.14
C PRO A 195 22.06 -6.50 -1.76
N LEU A 196 21.73 -6.49 -0.45
CA LEU A 196 20.35 -6.44 0.04
C LEU A 196 19.80 -5.01 0.00
N ILE A 197 20.62 -4.05 0.41
CA ILE A 197 20.36 -2.63 0.24
C ILE A 197 21.01 -2.23 -1.08
N THR A 198 20.38 -2.50 -2.23
CA THR A 198 20.57 -1.56 -3.33
C THR A 198 19.74 -0.37 -2.92
N PRO A 199 20.32 0.66 -2.28
CA PRO A 199 19.50 1.81 -1.99
C PRO A 199 19.10 2.29 -3.38
N ILE A 200 17.80 2.44 -3.62
CA ILE A 200 17.41 3.47 -4.56
C ILE A 200 17.82 4.75 -3.84
N GLN A 201 19.12 5.06 -3.90
CA GLN A 201 19.57 6.41 -3.72
C GLN A 201 18.66 7.20 -4.65
N ALA A 202 18.33 8.43 -4.28
CA ALA A 202 17.91 9.42 -5.26
C ALA A 202 19.03 9.69 -6.31
N THR A 203 19.85 8.70 -6.67
CA THR A 203 20.66 8.62 -7.87
C THR A 203 19.73 8.70 -9.06
N GLY A 204 19.52 9.92 -9.50
CA GLY A 204 20.19 10.33 -10.73
C GLY A 204 19.72 9.66 -12.02
N SER A 205 18.63 8.88 -11.98
CA SER A 205 17.73 8.82 -13.12
C SER A 205 16.78 10.01 -13.04
N SER A 206 17.38 11.22 -13.09
CA SER A 206 16.86 12.14 -14.09
C SER A 206 16.95 11.38 -15.41
N PRO A 207 15.79 10.97 -15.91
CA PRO A 207 14.91 11.96 -16.40
C PRO A 207 13.76 12.09 -15.37
N THR A 208 13.71 13.21 -14.63
CA THR A 208 12.81 14.27 -15.10
C THR A 208 12.96 14.40 -16.62
N GLN A 209 12.46 13.39 -17.35
CA GLN A 209 11.74 13.59 -18.57
C GLN A 209 10.65 14.39 -17.93
N ALA A 210 10.80 15.73 -18.00
CA ALA A 210 9.84 16.66 -17.46
C ALA A 210 8.53 16.03 -17.86
N ILE A 211 7.81 15.49 -16.86
CA ILE A 211 6.66 14.63 -17.16
C ILE A 211 5.83 15.56 -18.00
N SER A 212 5.74 15.27 -19.29
CA SER A 212 5.14 16.19 -20.23
C SER A 212 3.67 15.93 -20.07
N ILE A 213 3.12 16.54 -19.01
CA ILE A 213 1.73 16.44 -18.67
C ILE A 213 1.04 17.26 -19.74
N ASP A 214 0.32 16.58 -20.62
CA ASP A 214 -0.52 17.25 -21.59
C ASP A 214 -1.48 18.17 -20.83
N PRO A 215 -1.49 19.49 -21.10
CA PRO A 215 -2.34 20.43 -20.38
C PRO A 215 -3.83 20.14 -20.57
N ARG A 216 -4.20 19.30 -21.54
CA ARG A 216 -5.57 18.84 -21.78
C ARG A 216 -5.96 17.62 -20.94
N SER A 217 -5.02 17.05 -20.17
CA SER A 217 -5.29 15.86 -19.37
C SER A 217 -6.41 16.12 -18.36
N ALA A 218 -7.43 15.26 -18.38
CA ALA A 218 -8.49 15.22 -17.36
C ALA A 218 -7.97 14.71 -15.99
N PHE A 219 -6.70 14.29 -15.91
CA PHE A 219 -6.01 13.97 -14.67
C PHE A 219 -4.54 14.43 -14.78
N PRO A 220 -4.24 15.67 -14.35
CA PRO A 220 -2.91 16.25 -14.51
C PRO A 220 -1.93 15.72 -13.45
N TRP A 221 -1.69 14.41 -13.49
CA TRP A 221 -0.87 13.68 -12.52
C TRP A 221 0.53 14.27 -12.38
N GLY A 222 1.01 14.41 -11.14
CA GLY A 222 2.30 15.02 -10.82
C GLY A 222 2.27 16.54 -10.64
N LEU A 223 1.20 17.24 -11.04
CA LEU A 223 0.98 18.64 -10.65
C LEU A 223 0.53 18.75 -9.18
N ALA A 224 0.62 19.95 -8.62
CA ALA A 224 0.09 20.24 -7.29
C ALA A 224 -1.39 19.83 -7.19
N GLY A 225 -1.75 19.11 -6.13
CA GLY A 225 -3.09 18.52 -5.94
C GLY A 225 -3.31 17.17 -6.62
N PHE A 226 -2.42 16.75 -7.54
CA PHE A 226 -2.52 15.51 -8.31
C PHE A 226 -1.24 14.66 -8.21
N LYS A 227 -0.46 14.84 -7.13
CA LYS A 227 0.73 14.02 -6.89
C LYS A 227 0.32 12.65 -6.37
N GLY A 228 1.13 11.63 -6.64
CA GLY A 228 1.00 10.35 -5.94
C GLY A 228 1.29 10.54 -4.45
N GLY A 229 0.67 9.70 -3.61
CA GLY A 229 0.80 9.76 -2.15
C GLY A 229 -0.48 10.16 -1.43
N GLU A 230 -0.55 9.73 -0.18
CA GLU A 230 -1.69 9.90 0.71
C GLU A 230 -1.95 11.38 1.03
N THR A 231 -0.91 12.19 1.23
CA THR A 231 -1.07 13.63 1.52
C THR A 231 -1.87 14.32 0.43
N SER A 232 -1.53 14.07 -0.85
CA SER A 232 -2.25 14.64 -1.98
C SER A 232 -3.64 14.01 -2.12
N ALA A 233 -3.79 12.72 -1.81
CA ALA A 233 -5.09 12.04 -1.85
C ALA A 233 -6.10 12.67 -0.88
N LEU A 234 -5.69 12.90 0.37
CA LEU A 234 -6.53 13.49 1.41
C LEU A 234 -6.87 14.95 1.10
N ALA A 235 -5.91 15.72 0.58
CA ALA A 235 -6.17 17.09 0.11
C ALA A 235 -7.18 17.11 -1.05
N HIS A 236 -7.04 16.19 -2.01
CA HIS A 236 -7.96 16.07 -3.16
C HIS A 236 -9.36 15.63 -2.72
N LEU A 237 -9.46 14.68 -1.78
CA LEU A 237 -10.71 14.26 -1.16
C LEU A 237 -11.41 15.44 -0.47
N ALA A 238 -10.68 16.18 0.37
CA ALA A 238 -11.21 17.35 1.08
C ALA A 238 -11.75 18.40 0.11
N HIS A 239 -10.96 18.73 -0.92
CA HIS A 239 -11.35 19.66 -1.98
C HIS A 239 -12.62 19.20 -2.72
N TYR A 240 -12.67 17.92 -3.12
CA TYR A 240 -13.83 17.37 -3.83
C TYR A 240 -15.10 17.48 -2.99
N CYS A 241 -15.02 17.09 -1.72
CA CYS A 241 -16.16 17.10 -0.80
C CYS A 241 -16.60 18.53 -0.40
N SER A 242 -15.68 19.48 -0.24
CA SER A 242 -16.02 20.86 0.14
C SER A 242 -16.73 21.64 -0.97
N ASN A 243 -16.50 21.28 -2.24
CA ASN A 243 -17.01 22.02 -3.40
C ASN A 243 -18.38 21.56 -3.91
N LYS A 244 -19.16 20.83 -3.09
CA LYS A 244 -20.49 20.28 -3.46
C LYS A 244 -20.48 19.36 -4.70
N LEU A 245 -19.30 18.94 -5.17
CA LEU A 245 -19.15 18.02 -6.30
C LEU A 245 -19.79 16.64 -6.07
N PRO A 246 -19.82 16.06 -4.85
CA PRO A 246 -20.56 14.83 -4.59
C PRO A 246 -22.04 14.93 -4.93
N GLY A 247 -22.66 16.11 -4.75
CA GLY A 247 -24.07 16.34 -5.03
C GLY A 247 -24.44 16.26 -6.51
N THR A 248 -23.48 16.45 -7.42
CA THR A 248 -23.69 16.40 -8.86
C THR A 248 -23.04 15.20 -9.54
N TYR A 249 -22.30 14.36 -8.79
CA TYR A 249 -21.52 13.23 -9.33
C TYR A 249 -22.30 12.34 -10.31
N LYS A 250 -23.54 11.96 -9.97
CA LYS A 250 -24.35 11.08 -10.85
C LYS A 250 -24.62 11.71 -12.23
N LEU A 251 -24.76 13.04 -12.28
CA LEU A 251 -25.00 13.80 -13.50
C LEU A 251 -23.70 14.01 -14.30
N THR A 252 -22.57 14.18 -13.62
CA THR A 252 -21.30 14.60 -14.23
C THR A 252 -20.36 13.45 -14.57
N ARG A 253 -20.48 12.27 -13.94
CA ARG A 253 -19.52 11.14 -14.04
C ARG A 253 -19.22 10.61 -15.44
N ASN A 254 -20.05 10.93 -16.44
CA ASN A 254 -19.85 10.56 -17.84
C ASN A 254 -19.13 11.66 -18.66
N GLY A 255 -18.72 12.76 -18.01
CA GLY A 255 -17.91 13.79 -18.65
C GLY A 255 -16.55 13.25 -19.09
N LEU A 256 -15.96 13.91 -20.09
CA LEU A 256 -14.68 13.50 -20.67
C LEU A 256 -13.59 14.57 -20.51
N MET A 257 -13.96 15.80 -20.14
CA MET A 257 -13.06 16.95 -20.05
C MET A 257 -13.17 17.61 -18.69
N GLY A 258 -12.04 18.10 -18.19
CA GLY A 258 -11.92 18.71 -16.86
C GLY A 258 -11.70 17.70 -15.74
N VAL A 259 -11.36 18.19 -14.56
CA VAL A 259 -11.01 17.33 -13.41
C VAL A 259 -12.23 17.01 -12.53
N ASP A 260 -13.23 17.89 -12.49
CA ASP A 260 -14.33 17.83 -11.50
C ASP A 260 -15.53 16.96 -11.90
N TYR A 261 -15.57 16.46 -13.14
CA TYR A 261 -16.70 15.63 -13.59
C TYR A 261 -16.79 14.29 -12.85
N SER A 262 -15.76 13.87 -12.13
CA SER A 262 -15.73 12.67 -11.31
C SER A 262 -14.78 12.88 -10.14
N THR A 263 -14.74 11.93 -9.20
CA THR A 263 -13.85 12.01 -8.03
C THR A 263 -12.36 12.05 -8.37
N LYS A 264 -11.96 11.33 -9.43
CA LYS A 264 -10.55 11.10 -9.81
C LYS A 264 -9.72 10.37 -8.75
N TRP A 265 -10.36 9.65 -7.82
CA TRP A 265 -9.68 8.95 -6.72
C TRP A 265 -8.95 7.66 -7.15
N SER A 266 -9.22 7.16 -8.36
CA SER A 266 -8.78 5.81 -8.77
C SER A 266 -7.28 5.57 -8.69
N PRO A 267 -6.37 6.52 -9.01
CA PRO A 267 -4.94 6.24 -8.94
C PRO A 267 -4.45 6.11 -7.49
N TRP A 268 -5.02 6.89 -6.56
CA TRP A 268 -4.72 6.77 -5.13
C TRP A 268 -5.30 5.46 -4.58
N LEU A 269 -6.59 5.19 -4.81
CA LEU A 269 -7.22 3.92 -4.36
C LEU A 269 -6.49 2.67 -4.87
N ALA A 270 -5.86 2.73 -6.06
CA ALA A 270 -5.10 1.62 -6.62
C ALA A 270 -3.72 1.40 -5.97
N THR A 271 -3.12 2.46 -5.42
CA THR A 271 -1.88 2.39 -4.62
C THR A 271 -2.14 2.31 -3.12
N GLY A 272 -3.42 2.32 -2.75
CA GLY A 272 -3.94 2.35 -1.39
C GLY A 272 -3.63 3.64 -0.67
#